data_AF-A0A3A9EA85-F1
#
_entry.id   AF-A0A3A9EA85-F1
#
_cell.length_a   1.000
_cell.length_b   1.000
_cell.length_c   1.000
_cell.angle_alpha   90.00
_cell.angle_beta   90.00
_cell.angle_gamma   90.00
#
_symmetry.space_group_name_H-M   'P 1'
#
loop_
_entity.id
_entity.type
_entity.pdbx_description
1 polymer ?
#
loop_
_entity_poly.entity_id
_entity_poly.type
_entity_poly.pdbx_seq_one_letter_code
_entity_poly.pdbx_strand_id
1 'polypeptide(L)'
;MYTKDLYAQVGMGNMKIDGSSAANSKLYVDAGELIMTGATLNNTEISVVVGNVQFEGSVNGDLRADCDMGSISMYLEQEKEDFQYDIQCDMGTVRIDKEDYSSSLRARLKDENGGRQKMEIVCGMGNVDVMFNKNGG
;
A
#
# COMPACT_ATOMS: atom_id res chain seq x y z
N MET A 1 -0.19 8.46 -18.73
CA MET A 1 0.80 9.57 -18.62
C MET A 1 1.90 9.09 -17.70
N TYR A 2 3.17 9.21 -18.11
CA TYR A 2 4.31 8.85 -17.26
C TYR A 2 4.93 10.13 -16.66
N THR A 3 5.15 10.14 -15.35
CA THR A 3 5.86 11.20 -14.64
C THR A 3 7.04 10.62 -13.87
N LYS A 4 8.03 11.45 -13.56
CA LYS A 4 9.07 11.05 -12.61
C LYS A 4 8.50 10.97 -11.20
N ASP A 5 7.83 12.02 -10.77
CA ASP A 5 7.33 12.18 -9.40
C ASP A 5 5.83 12.43 -9.44
N LEU A 6 5.08 11.70 -8.61
CA LEU A 6 3.65 11.87 -8.37
C LEU A 6 3.43 12.18 -6.88
N TYR A 7 2.81 13.33 -6.61
CA TYR A 7 2.42 13.72 -5.26
C TYR A 7 0.91 13.98 -5.23
N ALA A 8 0.19 13.21 -4.43
CA ALA A 8 -1.25 13.38 -4.22
C ALA A 8 -1.51 13.58 -2.73
N GLN A 9 -2.15 14.70 -2.37
CA GLN A 9 -2.50 15.01 -0.99
C GLN A 9 -3.98 15.31 -0.86
N VAL A 10 -4.61 14.67 0.12
CA VAL A 10 -5.99 14.91 0.54
C VAL A 10 -5.97 15.44 1.97
N GLY A 11 -6.10 16.75 2.13
CA GLY A 11 -6.25 17.36 3.45
C GLY A 11 -7.62 17.00 4.05
N MET A 12 -8.68 17.42 3.38
CA MET A 12 -10.07 17.04 3.69
C MET A 12 -10.85 16.77 2.41
N GLY A 13 -11.77 15.82 2.44
CA GLY A 13 -12.62 15.46 1.30
C GLY A 13 -12.10 14.24 0.55
N ASN A 14 -12.41 14.14 -0.75
CA ASN A 14 -12.15 12.94 -1.54
C ASN A 14 -11.38 13.27 -2.82
N MET A 15 -10.44 12.41 -3.20
CA MET A 15 -9.71 12.49 -4.45
C MET A 15 -9.82 11.16 -5.19
N LYS A 16 -10.07 11.22 -6.51
CA LYS A 16 -10.04 10.05 -7.40
C LYS A 16 -9.02 10.28 -8.50
N ILE A 17 -8.14 9.30 -8.71
CA ILE A 17 -7.16 9.29 -9.79
C ILE A 17 -7.32 8.00 -10.58
N ASP A 18 -7.73 8.13 -11.84
CA ASP A 18 -7.85 7.00 -12.76
C ASP A 18 -6.68 7.06 -13.76
N GLY A 19 -5.84 6.02 -13.78
CA GLY A 19 -4.74 5.88 -14.74
C GLY A 19 -3.56 6.81 -14.46
N SER A 20 -2.48 6.30 -13.88
CA SER A 20 -1.24 7.06 -13.69
C SER A 20 -0.01 6.15 -13.79
N SER A 21 1.14 6.72 -14.16
CA SER A 21 2.41 6.01 -14.06
C SER A 21 3.50 6.93 -13.54
N ALA A 22 4.23 6.51 -12.51
CA ALA A 22 5.23 7.36 -11.87
C ALA A 22 6.45 6.57 -11.39
N ALA A 23 7.65 7.17 -11.44
CA ALA A 23 8.87 6.54 -10.94
C ALA A 23 9.03 6.62 -9.41
N ASN A 24 8.49 7.67 -8.79
CA ASN A 24 8.36 7.83 -7.35
C ASN A 24 6.98 8.39 -7.04
N SER A 25 6.35 7.88 -5.99
CA SER A 25 4.98 8.29 -5.65
C SER A 25 4.82 8.51 -4.15
N LYS A 26 4.13 9.58 -3.77
CA LYS A 26 3.71 9.87 -2.40
C LYS A 26 2.22 10.18 -2.39
N LEU A 27 1.46 9.34 -1.71
CA LEU A 27 0.01 9.43 -1.56
C LEU A 27 -0.30 9.70 -0.09
N TYR A 28 -0.85 10.87 0.21
CA TYR A 28 -1.00 11.34 1.59
C TYR A 28 -2.44 11.76 1.88
N VAL A 29 -3.02 11.21 2.96
CA VAL A 29 -4.39 11.53 3.40
C VAL A 29 -4.35 11.95 4.87
N ASP A 30 -4.67 13.22 5.14
CA ASP A 30 -4.80 13.74 6.51
C ASP A 30 -6.16 13.36 7.12
N ALA A 31 -7.26 13.71 6.43
CA ALA A 31 -8.63 13.52 6.89
C ALA A 31 -9.60 13.34 5.71
N GLY A 32 -9.58 12.20 5.02
CA GLY A 32 -10.40 12.03 3.81
C GLY A 32 -10.29 10.69 3.11
N GLU A 33 -10.53 10.68 1.81
CA GLU A 33 -10.44 9.49 0.96
C GLU A 33 -9.61 9.75 -0.29
N LEU A 34 -8.74 8.80 -0.63
CA LEU A 34 -8.07 8.73 -1.92
C LEU A 34 -8.37 7.38 -2.58
N ILE A 35 -8.94 7.43 -3.79
CA ILE A 35 -9.12 6.26 -4.64
C ILE A 35 -8.21 6.40 -5.86
N MET A 36 -7.31 5.45 -6.06
CA MET A 36 -6.44 5.38 -7.23
C MET A 36 -6.61 4.04 -7.93
N THR A 37 -6.98 4.06 -9.21
CA THR A 37 -7.20 2.83 -10.00
C THR A 37 -6.40 2.86 -11.30
N GLY A 38 -5.98 1.68 -11.78
CA GLY A 38 -5.23 1.52 -13.02
C GLY A 38 -3.87 2.23 -13.00
N ALA A 39 -3.22 2.29 -11.83
CA ALA A 39 -1.95 2.96 -11.66
C ALA A 39 -0.76 1.99 -11.75
N THR A 40 0.33 2.40 -12.38
CA THR A 40 1.62 1.69 -12.37
C THR A 40 2.66 2.59 -11.72
N LEU A 41 2.84 2.43 -10.42
CA LEU A 41 3.74 3.26 -9.63
C LEU A 41 5.04 2.53 -9.35
N ASN A 42 6.11 3.27 -9.11
CA ASN A 42 7.34 2.74 -8.56
C ASN A 42 7.70 3.52 -7.30
N ASN A 43 8.47 2.90 -6.39
CA ASN A 43 8.95 3.49 -5.14
C ASN A 43 7.86 4.35 -4.45
N THR A 44 6.85 3.66 -3.91
CA THR A 44 5.59 4.26 -3.48
C THR A 44 5.52 4.37 -1.97
N GLU A 45 5.12 5.54 -1.49
CA GLU A 45 4.79 5.80 -0.10
C GLU A 45 3.32 6.19 0.00
N ILE A 46 2.58 5.49 0.87
CA ILE A 46 1.18 5.77 1.18
C ILE A 46 1.10 6.06 2.67
N SER A 47 0.57 7.22 3.06
CA SER A 47 0.36 7.53 4.48
C SER A 47 -1.05 8.06 4.73
N VAL A 48 -1.70 7.52 5.77
CA VAL A 48 -3.04 7.89 6.20
C VAL A 48 -3.01 8.22 7.69
N VAL A 49 -3.35 9.47 8.02
CA VAL A 49 -3.51 9.90 9.41
C VAL A 49 -4.92 9.56 9.89
N VAL A 50 -5.94 10.09 9.22
CA VAL A 50 -7.35 9.76 9.40
C VAL A 50 -8.01 9.57 8.03
N GLY A 51 -8.62 8.43 7.78
CA GLY A 51 -9.44 8.21 6.58
C GLY A 51 -9.00 6.99 5.78
N ASN A 52 -9.16 7.03 4.46
CA ASN A 52 -9.06 5.84 3.62
C ASN A 52 -8.22 6.05 2.36
N VAL A 53 -7.43 5.03 2.00
CA VAL A 53 -6.83 4.89 0.67
C VAL A 53 -7.28 3.57 0.07
N GLN A 54 -7.80 3.62 -1.15
CA GLN A 54 -7.97 2.44 -2.01
C GLN A 54 -7.03 2.58 -3.20
N PHE A 55 -6.11 1.63 -3.36
CA PHE A 55 -5.18 1.56 -4.48
C PHE A 55 -5.39 0.27 -5.27
N GLU A 56 -5.56 0.39 -6.58
CA GLU A 56 -5.65 -0.74 -7.51
C GLU A 56 -4.68 -0.51 -8.67
N GLY A 57 -3.78 -1.47 -8.89
CA GLY A 57 -2.79 -1.44 -9.96
C GLY A 57 -1.49 -2.12 -9.55
N SER A 58 -0.37 -1.68 -10.12
CA SER A 58 0.94 -2.27 -9.85
C SER A 58 1.92 -1.29 -9.18
N VAL A 59 2.77 -1.84 -8.32
CA VAL A 59 3.86 -1.11 -7.61
C VAL A 59 5.20 -1.81 -7.87
N ASN A 60 6.07 -1.23 -8.69
CA ASN A 60 7.39 -1.82 -8.96
C ASN A 60 8.49 -1.13 -8.14
N GLY A 61 9.17 -1.89 -7.29
CA GLY A 61 10.16 -1.37 -6.34
C GLY A 61 9.59 -1.33 -4.94
N ASP A 62 10.14 -0.44 -4.10
CA ASP A 62 9.76 -0.43 -2.69
C ASP A 62 8.37 0.17 -2.48
N LEU A 63 7.62 -0.41 -1.55
CA LEU A 63 6.31 0.06 -1.10
C LEU A 63 6.35 0.27 0.41
N ARG A 64 5.98 1.48 0.85
CA ARG A 64 5.76 1.80 2.26
C ARG A 64 4.31 2.23 2.46
N ALA A 65 3.62 1.61 3.41
CA ALA A 65 2.26 1.96 3.81
C ALA A 65 2.20 2.24 5.32
N ASP A 66 1.92 3.47 5.69
CA ASP A 66 1.76 3.91 7.08
C ASP A 66 0.29 4.30 7.33
N CYS A 67 -0.39 3.60 8.24
CA CYS A 67 -1.81 3.86 8.57
C CYS A 67 -1.98 4.07 10.08
N ASP A 68 -2.26 5.32 10.48
CA ASP A 68 -2.53 5.65 11.88
C ASP A 68 -3.97 5.29 12.25
N MET A 69 -4.96 5.96 11.66
CA MET A 69 -6.39 5.70 11.88
C MET A 69 -7.15 5.63 10.54
N GLY A 70 -7.96 4.59 10.36
CA GLY A 70 -8.74 4.37 9.15
C GLY A 70 -8.30 3.13 8.38
N SER A 71 -8.16 3.21 7.06
CA SER A 71 -7.78 2.05 6.25
C SER A 71 -6.92 2.33 5.01
N ILE A 72 -6.05 1.39 4.69
CA ILE A 72 -5.38 1.28 3.39
C ILE A 72 -5.76 -0.08 2.79
N SER A 73 -6.39 -0.07 1.62
CA SER A 73 -6.71 -1.26 0.84
C SER A 73 -5.94 -1.25 -0.47
N MET A 74 -5.13 -2.27 -0.70
CA MET A 74 -4.29 -2.39 -1.90
C MET A 74 -4.63 -3.66 -2.66
N TYR A 75 -4.95 -3.50 -3.94
CA TYR A 75 -5.19 -4.57 -4.89
C TYR A 75 -4.04 -4.55 -5.91
N LEU A 76 -3.04 -5.39 -5.66
CA LEU A 76 -1.78 -5.39 -6.41
C LEU A 76 -1.80 -6.45 -7.51
N GLU A 77 -1.27 -6.11 -8.68
CA GLU A 77 -1.21 -7.01 -9.85
C GLU A 77 -0.01 -7.97 -9.82
N GLN A 78 0.98 -7.71 -8.96
CA GLN A 78 2.17 -8.53 -8.77
C GLN A 78 1.87 -9.81 -7.95
N GLU A 79 2.87 -10.67 -7.78
CA GLU A 79 2.77 -11.85 -6.92
C GLU A 79 3.17 -11.51 -5.48
N LYS A 80 2.63 -12.25 -4.51
CA LYS A 80 3.00 -12.11 -3.09
C LYS A 80 4.51 -12.35 -2.91
N GLU A 81 5.04 -13.32 -3.63
CA GLU A 81 6.44 -13.75 -3.59
C GLU A 81 7.42 -12.70 -4.16
N ASP A 82 6.92 -11.68 -4.88
CA ASP A 82 7.76 -10.58 -5.39
C ASP A 82 8.29 -9.67 -4.28
N PHE A 83 7.69 -9.74 -3.07
CA PHE A 83 7.95 -8.84 -1.96
C PHE A 83 8.64 -9.51 -0.76
N GLN A 84 9.51 -8.73 -0.11
CA GLN A 84 9.99 -8.98 1.25
C GLN A 84 9.24 -8.07 2.22
N TYR A 85 8.66 -8.64 3.28
CA TYR A 85 7.75 -7.89 4.16
C TYR A 85 8.43 -7.50 5.49
N ASP A 86 8.25 -6.24 5.90
CA ASP A 86 8.55 -5.74 7.26
C ASP A 86 7.28 -5.06 7.78
N ILE A 87 6.57 -5.77 8.65
CA ILE A 87 5.24 -5.38 9.15
C ILE A 87 5.37 -5.03 10.63
N GLN A 88 4.83 -3.87 11.01
CA GLN A 88 4.69 -3.42 12.39
C GLN A 88 3.22 -3.07 12.60
N CYS A 89 2.57 -3.75 13.55
CA CYS A 89 1.17 -3.53 13.87
C CYS A 89 1.03 -3.35 15.38
N ASP A 90 0.46 -2.22 15.79
CA ASP A 90 0.24 -1.92 17.20
C ASP A 90 -1.13 -2.44 17.66
N MET A 91 -2.20 -1.67 17.44
CA MET A 91 -3.57 -2.02 17.86
C MET A 91 -4.52 -2.25 16.68
N GLY A 92 -4.07 -1.99 15.46
CA GLY A 92 -4.85 -2.12 14.24
C GLY A 92 -4.88 -3.55 13.69
N THR A 93 -5.19 -3.66 12.40
CA THR A 93 -5.09 -4.94 11.68
C THR A 93 -4.22 -4.83 10.45
N VAL A 94 -3.48 -5.89 10.14
CA VAL A 94 -2.75 -6.04 8.88
C VAL A 94 -3.06 -7.42 8.31
N ARG A 95 -3.58 -7.46 7.08
CA ARG A 95 -3.79 -8.71 6.34
C ARG A 95 -3.10 -8.66 5.00
N ILE A 96 -2.49 -9.79 4.65
CA ILE A 96 -1.86 -10.00 3.36
C ILE A 96 -2.47 -11.28 2.78
N ASP A 97 -3.22 -11.12 1.70
CA ASP A 97 -4.17 -12.10 1.17
C ASP A 97 -5.12 -12.64 2.25
N LYS A 98 -4.91 -13.89 2.67
CA LYS A 98 -5.74 -14.62 3.64
C LYS A 98 -5.07 -14.75 5.01
N GLU A 99 -3.87 -14.20 5.16
CA GLU A 99 -3.07 -14.31 6.37
C GLU A 99 -3.17 -13.03 7.19
N ASP A 100 -3.38 -13.19 8.50
CA ASP A 100 -3.52 -12.11 9.46
C ASP A 100 -2.20 -11.92 10.24
N TYR A 101 -1.70 -10.69 10.24
CA TYR A 101 -0.44 -10.28 10.88
C TYR A 101 -0.67 -9.33 12.07
N SER A 102 -1.92 -9.07 12.43
CA SER A 102 -2.34 -8.09 13.44
C SER A 102 -1.86 -8.43 14.86
N SER A 103 -1.66 -9.71 15.16
CA SER A 103 -1.22 -10.18 16.48
C SER A 103 0.29 -10.03 16.72
N SER A 104 1.05 -9.66 15.69
CA SER A 104 2.50 -9.51 15.78
C SER A 104 2.89 -8.04 15.97
N LEU A 105 3.53 -7.72 17.10
CA LEU A 105 4.14 -6.39 17.32
C LEU A 105 5.11 -6.03 16.18
N ARG A 106 5.77 -7.06 15.62
CA ARG A 106 6.53 -6.96 14.39
C ARG A 106 6.63 -8.33 13.73
N ALA A 107 6.34 -8.40 12.44
CA ALA A 107 6.59 -9.55 11.59
C ALA A 107 7.58 -9.18 10.49
N ARG A 108 8.56 -10.05 10.25
CA ARG A 108 9.41 -9.97 9.06
C ARG A 108 9.24 -11.26 8.29
N LEU A 109 8.82 -11.15 7.04
CA LEU A 109 8.70 -12.29 6.15
C LEU A 109 9.77 -12.11 5.08
N LYS A 110 10.82 -12.91 5.20
CA LYS A 110 11.72 -13.13 4.08
C LYS A 110 11.20 -14.36 3.37
N ASP A 111 10.64 -14.16 2.18
CA ASP A 111 10.45 -15.27 1.28
C ASP A 111 11.82 -15.81 0.85
N GLU A 112 12.02 -17.11 0.96
CA GLU A 112 13.22 -17.82 0.51
C GLU A 112 13.39 -17.74 -1.02
N ASN A 113 12.35 -17.33 -1.75
CA ASN A 113 12.36 -17.13 -3.20
C ASN A 113 13.08 -15.85 -3.67
N GLY A 114 13.51 -14.97 -2.75
CA GLY A 114 14.36 -13.82 -3.09
C GLY A 114 13.60 -12.65 -3.70
N GLY A 115 12.40 -12.34 -3.19
CA GLY A 115 11.63 -11.14 -3.55
C GLY A 115 12.53 -9.92 -3.66
N ARG A 116 12.40 -9.16 -4.74
CA ARG A 116 13.30 -8.04 -5.07
C ARG A 116 12.87 -6.72 -4.46
N GLN A 117 11.61 -6.64 -4.03
CA GLN A 117 10.93 -5.42 -3.64
C GLN A 117 10.67 -5.44 -2.13
N LYS A 118 10.91 -4.34 -1.42
CA LYS A 118 10.57 -4.27 0.01
C LYS A 118 9.14 -3.74 0.17
N MET A 119 8.31 -4.44 0.91
CA MET A 119 7.01 -3.94 1.39
C MET A 119 7.08 -3.69 2.90
N GLU A 120 7.06 -2.42 3.30
CA GLU A 120 7.02 -2.00 4.70
C GLU A 120 5.61 -1.53 5.06
N ILE A 121 5.03 -2.11 6.11
CA ILE A 121 3.69 -1.75 6.58
C ILE A 121 3.81 -1.35 8.05
N VAL A 122 3.36 -0.15 8.39
CA VAL A 122 3.20 0.32 9.77
C VAL A 122 1.72 0.63 10.00
N CYS A 123 1.10 -0.07 10.93
CA CYS A 123 -0.31 0.08 11.24
C CYS A 123 -0.48 0.41 12.73
N GLY A 124 -0.94 1.61 13.03
CA GLY A 124 -1.24 2.07 14.39
C GLY A 124 -2.54 1.45 14.90
N MET A 125 -3.67 2.15 14.72
CA MET A 125 -5.01 1.69 15.11
C MET A 125 -5.93 1.42 13.90
N GLY A 126 -5.45 1.63 12.68
CA GLY A 126 -6.20 1.44 11.45
C GLY A 126 -6.20 -0.01 10.94
N ASN A 127 -6.45 -0.17 9.64
CA ASN A 127 -6.44 -1.45 8.95
C ASN A 127 -5.64 -1.34 7.66
N VAL A 128 -4.77 -2.32 7.39
CA VAL A 128 -4.08 -2.44 6.10
C VAL A 128 -4.40 -3.80 5.51
N ASP A 129 -5.11 -3.82 4.38
CA ASP A 129 -5.42 -5.05 3.65
C ASP A 129 -4.72 -5.01 2.30
N VAL A 130 -3.88 -6.02 2.03
CA VAL A 130 -3.16 -6.19 0.76
C VAL A 130 -3.66 -7.47 0.10
N MET A 131 -4.16 -7.36 -1.12
CA MET A 131 -4.62 -8.50 -1.92
C MET A 131 -3.85 -8.55 -3.24
N PHE A 132 -3.37 -9.74 -3.60
CA PHE A 132 -2.67 -9.95 -4.86
C PHE A 132 -3.63 -10.56 -5.88
N ASN A 133 -4.03 -9.74 -6.85
CA ASN A 133 -4.90 -10.14 -7.95
C ASN A 133 -4.04 -10.34 -9.19
N LYS A 134 -3.34 -11.48 -9.25
CA LYS A 134 -2.70 -11.90 -10.51
C LYS A 134 -3.82 -12.11 -11.53
N ASN A 135 -4.04 -11.13 -12.41
CA ASN A 135 -4.82 -11.32 -13.63
C ASN A 135 -4.03 -12.28 -14.52
N GLY A 136 -4.25 -13.58 -14.30
CA GLY A 136 -3.76 -14.64 -15.17
C GLY A 136 -4.55 -14.64 -16.47
N GLY A 137 -3.86 -14.30 -17.56
CA GLY A 137 -4.29 -14.43 -18.95
C GLY A 137 -3.16 -14.10 -19.90
#